data_AF-A0A7S3SFS6-F1
#
_entry.id   AF-A0A7S3SFS6-F1
#
_cell.length_a   1.000
_cell.length_b   1.000
_cell.length_c   1.000
_cell.angle_alpha   90.00
_cell.angle_beta   90.00
_cell.angle_gamma   90.00
#
_symmetry.space_group_name_H-M   'P 1'
#
loop_
_entity.id
_entity.type
_entity.pdbx_description
1 polymer ?
#
loop_
_entity_poly.entity_id
_entity_poly.type
_entity_poly.pdbx_seq_one_letter_code
_entity_poly.pdbx_strand_id
1 'polypeptide(L)'
;AAFSMAKPYFPKGNVVMSILEETYTLGWRLVAAPNFGGNDVDWPCFIFRKLTNPPVSPPQLVMGAIKDQNMPGKVCFAGAGAAEAAARVLQALQQKAHQRSAKVEKDSYDDDWDAVIRGTEMTTGASLGSAFGLQYFPRNDSMMAMLGAMNEAGWNMAGCPNFGGFGASWPTFLWEKRDEPARSAFVAIKDQNVPGKVCVGGVGNDPGLSEALQRGLDALATTQVVAAKDSWDKGFDMAFRGTAMTTGSTPFSMQNAWFPFGFPLELVV
;
A
#
# COMPACT_ATOMS: atom_id res chain seq x y z
N ALA A 1 26.27 -5.22 23.56
CA ALA A 1 25.46 -4.92 22.36
C ALA A 1 25.42 -3.41 22.20
N ALA A 2 25.86 -2.88 21.05
CA ALA A 2 25.68 -1.46 20.77
C ALA A 2 24.18 -1.21 20.58
N PHE A 3 23.58 -0.42 21.45
CA PHE A 3 22.23 0.09 21.24
C PHE A 3 22.28 0.99 20.00
N SER A 4 21.91 0.44 18.86
CA SER A 4 21.62 1.24 17.69
C SER A 4 20.32 1.98 17.97
N MET A 5 20.40 3.26 18.34
CA MET A 5 19.27 4.19 18.24
C MET A 5 19.00 4.52 16.75
N ALA A 6 18.95 3.48 15.90
CA ALA A 6 18.64 3.63 14.50
C ALA A 6 17.26 4.26 14.40
N LYS A 7 17.21 5.43 13.75
CA LYS A 7 15.94 6.06 13.40
C LYS A 7 15.09 5.05 12.62
N PRO A 8 13.77 5.04 12.81
CA PRO A 8 12.88 4.20 12.00
C PRO A 8 13.20 4.38 10.50
N TYR A 9 13.38 3.25 9.81
CA TYR A 9 13.94 3.15 8.47
C TYR A 9 12.92 3.51 7.37
N PHE A 10 12.78 4.80 7.03
CA PHE A 10 12.05 5.16 5.80
C PHE A 10 12.91 4.84 4.56
N PRO A 11 12.39 4.13 3.54
CA PRO A 11 13.18 3.79 2.37
C PRO A 11 13.71 5.04 1.66
N LYS A 12 14.91 4.88 1.12
CA LYS A 12 15.51 5.80 0.16
C LYS A 12 14.95 5.48 -1.23
N GLY A 13 13.94 6.24 -1.66
CA GLY A 13 13.23 6.04 -2.93
C GLY A 13 14.17 5.92 -4.11
N ASN A 14 15.07 6.88 -4.31
CA ASN A 14 15.99 6.91 -5.45
C ASN A 14 17.03 5.78 -5.41
N VAL A 15 17.44 5.36 -4.21
CA VAL A 15 18.32 4.18 -4.04
C VAL A 15 17.60 2.90 -4.45
N VAL A 16 16.38 2.68 -3.96
CA VAL A 16 15.58 1.50 -4.32
C VAL A 16 15.29 1.49 -5.83
N MET A 17 14.90 2.64 -6.39
CA MET A 17 14.64 2.80 -7.82
C MET A 17 15.86 2.46 -8.67
N SER A 18 17.05 2.93 -8.30
CA SER A 18 18.28 2.62 -9.04
C SER A 18 18.54 1.11 -9.13
N ILE A 19 18.28 0.37 -8.05
CA ILE A 19 18.43 -1.09 -8.02
C ILE A 19 17.38 -1.77 -8.93
N LEU A 20 16.14 -1.30 -8.87
CA LEU A 20 15.04 -1.84 -9.69
C LEU A 20 15.28 -1.59 -11.17
N GLU A 21 15.65 -0.37 -11.55
CA GLU A 21 15.95 0.00 -12.93
C GLU A 21 17.07 -0.88 -13.51
N GLU A 22 18.18 -1.05 -12.80
CA GLU A 22 19.27 -1.93 -13.23
C GLU A 22 18.83 -3.40 -13.32
N THR A 23 17.98 -3.87 -12.40
CA THR A 23 17.43 -5.22 -12.49
C THR A 23 16.59 -5.39 -13.76
N TYR A 24 15.84 -4.36 -14.15
CA TYR A 24 15.03 -4.33 -15.37
C TYR A 24 15.87 -4.24 -16.65
N THR A 25 17.00 -3.50 -16.65
CA THR A 25 17.92 -3.48 -17.81
C THR A 25 18.50 -4.86 -18.11
N LEU A 26 18.69 -5.67 -17.06
CA LEU A 26 19.12 -7.06 -17.16
C LEU A 26 17.98 -8.01 -17.58
N GLY A 27 16.79 -7.52 -17.93
CA GLY A 27 15.67 -8.33 -18.38
C GLY A 27 15.00 -9.16 -17.27
N TRP A 28 15.11 -8.73 -16.02
CA TRP A 28 14.36 -9.28 -14.90
C TRP A 28 13.17 -8.36 -14.57
N ARG A 29 11.97 -8.93 -14.49
CA ARG A 29 10.75 -8.18 -14.19
C ARG A 29 10.25 -8.50 -12.79
N LEU A 30 9.84 -7.48 -12.04
CA LEU A 30 9.19 -7.67 -10.75
C LEU A 30 7.84 -8.38 -10.96
N VAL A 31 7.59 -9.43 -10.18
CA VAL A 31 6.31 -10.17 -10.22
C VAL A 31 5.60 -10.23 -8.88
N ALA A 32 6.33 -9.97 -7.78
CA ALA A 32 5.76 -9.83 -6.45
C ALA A 32 6.73 -9.06 -5.56
N ALA A 33 6.19 -8.42 -4.53
CA ALA A 33 7.00 -7.76 -3.50
C ALA A 33 6.44 -8.04 -2.10
N PRO A 34 6.53 -9.28 -1.60
CA PRO A 34 6.08 -9.60 -0.25
C PRO A 34 6.96 -8.91 0.78
N ASN A 35 6.43 -8.72 1.98
CA ASN A 35 7.22 -8.34 3.14
C ASN A 35 7.34 -9.57 4.06
N PHE A 36 8.56 -9.91 4.47
CA PHE A 36 8.79 -10.89 5.53
C PHE A 36 9.29 -10.14 6.74
N GLY A 37 8.70 -10.37 7.90
CA GLY A 37 9.05 -9.59 9.08
C GLY A 37 8.36 -10.11 10.32
N GLY A 38 8.71 -9.52 11.46
CA GLY A 38 8.14 -9.83 12.77
C GLY A 38 8.26 -8.65 13.71
N ASN A 39 7.92 -8.86 14.99
CA ASN A 39 7.90 -7.83 16.03
C ASN A 39 9.21 -7.01 16.06
N ASP A 40 9.20 -5.86 15.38
CA ASP A 40 10.24 -4.82 15.27
C ASP A 40 11.12 -4.81 14.01
N VAL A 41 10.96 -5.74 13.07
CA VAL A 41 11.74 -5.73 11.82
C VAL A 41 10.93 -6.20 10.62
N ASP A 42 10.88 -5.40 9.56
CA ASP A 42 10.30 -5.77 8.27
C ASP A 42 11.38 -5.84 7.19
N TRP A 43 11.40 -6.94 6.46
CA TRP A 43 12.34 -7.21 5.36
C TRP A 43 11.55 -7.16 4.05
N PRO A 44 11.54 -6.00 3.37
CA PRO A 44 10.93 -5.88 2.06
C PRO A 44 11.64 -6.84 1.11
N CYS A 45 10.88 -7.71 0.44
CA CYS A 45 11.41 -8.64 -0.53
C CYS A 45 10.87 -8.32 -1.92
N PHE A 46 11.70 -8.57 -2.92
CA PHE A 46 11.38 -8.35 -4.33
C PHE A 46 11.61 -9.67 -5.05
N ILE A 47 10.56 -10.18 -5.69
CA ILE A 47 10.61 -11.43 -6.45
C ILE A 47 10.60 -11.06 -7.92
N PHE A 48 11.64 -11.48 -8.63
CA PHE A 48 11.81 -11.21 -10.05
C PHE A 48 11.69 -12.48 -10.89
N ARG A 49 11.20 -12.31 -12.11
CA ARG A 49 11.19 -13.34 -13.16
C ARG A 49 12.10 -12.90 -14.30
N LYS A 50 13.01 -13.77 -14.72
CA LYS A 50 13.81 -13.56 -15.93
C LYS A 50 12.91 -13.65 -17.15
N LEU A 51 12.92 -12.63 -18.00
CA LEU A 51 12.19 -12.64 -19.26
C LEU A 51 12.97 -13.43 -20.31
N THR A 52 12.28 -14.28 -21.05
CA THR A 52 12.85 -15.01 -22.20
C THR A 52 13.09 -14.08 -23.38
N ASN A 53 12.20 -13.10 -23.56
CA ASN A 53 12.29 -12.05 -24.58
C ASN A 53 12.18 -10.68 -23.88
N PRO A 54 13.26 -10.17 -23.27
CA PRO A 54 13.23 -8.86 -22.65
C PRO A 54 12.96 -7.77 -23.71
N PRO A 55 12.20 -6.71 -23.37
CA PRO A 55 12.00 -5.60 -24.29
C PRO A 55 13.34 -4.91 -24.60
N VAL A 56 13.44 -4.28 -25.78
CA VAL A 56 14.65 -3.56 -26.21
C VAL A 56 15.03 -2.45 -25.22
N SER A 57 14.02 -1.81 -24.64
CA SER A 57 14.15 -0.84 -23.55
C SER A 57 13.28 -1.27 -22.37
N PRO A 58 13.78 -1.20 -21.12
CA PRO A 58 12.94 -1.48 -19.96
C PRO A 58 11.78 -0.46 -19.87
N PRO A 59 10.62 -0.85 -19.30
CA PRO A 59 9.55 0.08 -18.99
C PRO A 59 10.03 1.15 -18.01
N GLN A 60 9.39 2.32 -18.05
CA GLN A 60 9.59 3.31 -16.99
C GLN A 60 9.00 2.78 -15.68
N LEU A 61 9.68 3.10 -14.58
CA LEU A 61 9.29 2.70 -13.24
C LEU A 61 9.00 3.94 -12.38
N VAL A 62 8.08 3.80 -11.44
CA VAL A 62 7.86 4.75 -10.35
C VAL A 62 7.67 3.98 -9.05
N MET A 63 8.36 4.43 -8.01
CA MET A 63 8.10 4.01 -6.63
C MET A 63 7.31 5.08 -5.90
N GLY A 64 6.26 4.67 -5.19
CA GLY A 64 5.53 5.50 -4.25
C GLY A 64 5.69 4.98 -2.83
N ALA A 65 5.64 5.87 -1.85
CA ALA A 65 5.58 5.51 -0.43
C ALA A 65 4.66 6.44 0.35
N ILE A 66 3.92 5.88 1.31
CA ILE A 66 3.13 6.66 2.26
C ILE A 66 3.95 6.83 3.54
N LYS A 67 4.17 8.09 3.95
CA LYS A 67 4.94 8.46 5.14
C LYS A 67 4.06 9.26 6.07
N ASP A 68 3.81 8.71 7.26
CA ASP A 68 2.81 9.27 8.18
C ASP A 68 3.33 9.35 9.64
N GLN A 69 4.57 8.94 9.91
CA GLN A 69 5.08 8.77 11.27
C GLN A 69 5.63 10.05 11.90
N ASN A 70 6.48 10.81 11.18
CA ASN A 70 7.12 12.02 11.70
C ASN A 70 6.45 13.31 11.22
N MET A 71 5.85 13.26 10.04
CA MET A 71 4.96 14.25 9.50
C MET A 71 3.80 13.51 8.87
N PRO A 72 2.63 13.52 9.53
CA PRO A 72 1.46 12.92 8.96
C PRO A 72 1.14 13.47 7.57
N GLY A 73 0.66 12.60 6.70
CA GLY A 73 0.09 12.99 5.41
C GLY A 73 1.08 13.26 4.30
N LYS A 74 2.15 12.46 4.16
CA LYS A 74 3.02 12.50 2.99
C LYS A 74 2.83 11.30 2.07
N VAL A 75 2.80 11.57 0.76
CA VAL A 75 2.96 10.56 -0.30
C VAL A 75 4.18 10.96 -1.13
N CYS A 76 5.22 10.12 -1.13
CA CYS A 76 6.48 10.37 -1.81
C CYS A 76 6.57 9.54 -3.09
N PHE A 77 7.17 10.09 -4.14
CA PHE A 77 7.41 9.43 -5.42
C PHE A 77 8.87 9.55 -5.86
N ALA A 78 9.41 8.48 -6.43
CA ALA A 78 10.77 8.37 -6.95
C ALA A 78 10.77 7.67 -8.32
N GLY A 79 11.72 8.02 -9.18
CA GLY A 79 11.87 7.49 -10.54
C GLY A 79 11.46 8.48 -11.63
N ALA A 80 11.76 8.13 -12.89
CA ALA A 80 11.58 9.02 -14.05
C ALA A 80 10.14 9.57 -14.23
N GLY A 81 9.13 8.85 -13.75
CA GLY A 81 7.72 9.26 -13.79
C GLY A 81 7.21 10.00 -12.55
N ALA A 82 8.04 10.27 -11.55
CA ALA A 82 7.59 10.75 -10.24
C ALA A 82 6.82 12.08 -10.27
N ALA A 83 7.26 13.04 -11.11
CA ALA A 83 6.57 14.33 -11.23
C ALA A 83 5.17 14.19 -11.86
N GLU A 84 5.04 13.36 -12.90
CA GLU A 84 3.74 13.03 -13.52
C GLU A 84 2.83 12.33 -12.50
N ALA A 85 3.34 11.29 -11.84
CA ALA A 85 2.63 10.52 -10.82
C ALA A 85 2.11 11.44 -9.69
N ALA A 86 2.98 12.29 -9.14
CA ALA A 86 2.60 13.22 -8.08
C ALA A 86 1.52 14.22 -8.53
N ALA A 87 1.59 14.75 -9.76
CA ALA A 87 0.58 15.66 -10.29
C ALA A 87 -0.79 14.96 -10.47
N ARG A 88 -0.81 13.75 -11.03
CA ARG A 88 -2.03 12.95 -11.24
C ARG A 88 -2.68 12.57 -9.91
N VAL A 89 -1.88 12.05 -8.98
CA VAL A 89 -2.36 11.65 -7.66
C VAL A 89 -2.84 12.87 -6.87
N LEU A 90 -2.13 14.00 -6.92
CA LEU A 90 -2.58 15.23 -6.27
C LEU A 90 -3.96 15.67 -6.79
N GLN A 91 -4.12 15.71 -8.12
CA GLN A 91 -5.39 16.10 -8.75
C GLN A 91 -6.54 15.22 -8.27
N ALA A 92 -6.34 13.90 -8.21
CA ALA A 92 -7.35 12.94 -7.77
C ALA A 92 -7.64 13.04 -6.27
N LEU A 93 -6.61 13.22 -5.44
CA LEU A 93 -6.76 13.41 -4.00
C LEU A 93 -7.56 14.68 -3.71
N GLN A 94 -7.25 15.81 -4.35
CA GLN A 94 -7.95 17.09 -4.11
C GLN A 94 -9.45 17.07 -4.47
N GLN A 95 -9.93 16.06 -5.21
CA GLN A 95 -11.38 15.84 -5.40
C GLN A 95 -12.08 15.34 -4.12
N LYS A 96 -11.34 14.84 -3.14
CA LYS A 96 -11.88 14.42 -1.85
C LYS A 96 -11.91 15.60 -0.89
N ALA A 97 -13.04 15.77 -0.19
CA ALA A 97 -13.26 16.93 0.67
C ALA A 97 -12.17 17.08 1.76
N HIS A 98 -11.70 15.97 2.33
CA HIS A 98 -10.67 15.90 3.37
C HIS A 98 -9.23 15.97 2.84
N GLN A 99 -9.03 16.20 1.54
CA GLN A 99 -7.72 16.20 0.88
C GLN A 99 -7.44 17.51 0.13
N ARG A 100 -8.35 18.49 0.19
CA ARG A 100 -8.27 19.74 -0.62
C ARG A 100 -7.02 20.57 -0.36
N SER A 101 -6.43 20.47 0.83
CA SER A 101 -5.20 21.17 1.21
C SER A 101 -3.92 20.47 0.75
N ALA A 102 -4.02 19.29 0.13
CA ALA A 102 -2.86 18.58 -0.36
C ALA A 102 -2.12 19.42 -1.41
N LYS A 103 -0.78 19.33 -1.44
CA LYS A 103 0.08 20.08 -2.37
C LYS A 103 1.40 19.36 -2.62
N VAL A 104 2.01 19.59 -3.79
CA VAL A 104 3.37 19.13 -4.06
C VAL A 104 4.36 20.07 -3.37
N GLU A 105 5.12 19.55 -2.41
CA GLU A 105 6.12 20.31 -1.67
C GLU A 105 7.12 19.34 -1.03
N LYS A 106 8.42 19.58 -1.25
CA LYS A 106 9.51 18.82 -0.60
C LYS A 106 10.07 19.58 0.60
N ASP A 107 10.61 18.84 1.56
CA ASP A 107 11.54 19.36 2.56
C ASP A 107 12.85 18.57 2.57
N SER A 108 13.80 18.99 3.41
CA SER A 108 15.13 18.37 3.50
C SER A 108 15.13 16.92 3.99
N TYR A 109 14.02 16.40 4.53
CA TYR A 109 13.90 14.99 4.91
C TYR A 109 13.44 14.10 3.75
N ASP A 110 13.17 14.70 2.59
CA ASP A 110 12.70 14.01 1.40
C ASP A 110 13.65 14.21 0.21
N ASP A 111 14.92 14.54 0.46
CA ASP A 111 15.92 14.81 -0.59
C ASP A 111 16.10 13.63 -1.56
N ASP A 112 15.92 12.39 -1.07
CA ASP A 112 16.01 11.15 -1.85
C ASP A 112 14.74 10.80 -2.64
N TRP A 113 13.74 11.67 -2.63
CA TRP A 113 12.46 11.50 -3.34
C TRP A 113 12.29 12.58 -4.37
N ASP A 114 11.91 12.24 -5.60
CA ASP A 114 11.83 13.22 -6.69
C ASP A 114 10.61 14.14 -6.56
N ALA A 115 9.49 13.64 -6.03
CA ALA A 115 8.29 14.42 -5.77
C ALA A 115 7.61 13.99 -4.46
N VAL A 116 6.99 14.94 -3.74
CA VAL A 116 6.28 14.67 -2.49
C VAL A 116 4.99 15.47 -2.44
N ILE A 117 3.89 14.78 -2.15
CA ILE A 117 2.60 15.38 -1.83
C ILE A 117 2.48 15.46 -0.31
N ARG A 118 2.26 16.66 0.23
CA ARG A 118 2.05 16.91 1.67
C ARG A 118 0.60 17.25 1.96
N GLY A 119 0.21 17.09 3.22
CA GLY A 119 -1.13 17.44 3.71
C GLY A 119 -2.19 16.44 3.24
N THR A 120 -1.81 15.18 3.09
CA THR A 120 -2.71 14.10 2.70
C THR A 120 -3.31 13.37 3.90
N GLU A 121 -4.48 12.77 3.73
CA GLU A 121 -5.12 11.88 4.70
C GLU A 121 -5.22 10.47 4.09
N MET A 122 -4.09 9.76 3.99
CA MET A 122 -4.05 8.40 3.41
C MET A 122 -4.50 7.34 4.41
N THR A 123 -4.40 7.63 5.71
CA THR A 123 -4.85 6.77 6.80
C THR A 123 -5.91 7.49 7.63
N THR A 124 -6.61 6.75 8.49
CA THR A 124 -7.57 7.33 9.45
C THR A 124 -6.90 8.15 10.56
N GLY A 125 -5.56 8.29 10.54
CA GLY A 125 -4.77 9.02 11.52
C GLY A 125 -4.62 8.31 12.86
N ALA A 126 -3.73 8.84 13.71
CA ALA A 126 -3.72 8.55 15.14
C ALA A 126 -4.61 9.58 15.84
N SER A 127 -5.79 9.18 16.31
CA SER A 127 -6.63 10.11 17.07
C SER A 127 -5.98 10.36 18.44
N LEU A 128 -5.63 11.61 18.75
CA LEU A 128 -5.08 12.03 20.05
C LEU A 128 -5.98 11.66 21.26
N GLY A 129 -7.25 11.31 21.03
CA GLY A 129 -8.18 10.82 22.05
C GLY A 129 -8.26 9.30 22.21
N SER A 130 -7.62 8.49 21.35
CA SER A 130 -7.63 7.03 21.49
C SER A 130 -6.53 6.57 22.43
N ALA A 131 -6.74 6.76 23.74
CA ALA A 131 -6.07 5.97 24.76
C ALA A 131 -6.33 4.45 24.59
N PHE A 132 -7.24 4.06 23.68
CA PHE A 132 -7.65 2.68 23.37
C PHE A 132 -7.45 2.26 21.89
N GLY A 133 -6.32 2.65 21.28
CA GLY A 133 -5.65 1.74 20.33
C GLY A 133 -6.18 1.61 18.90
N LEU A 134 -6.97 2.54 18.36
CA LEU A 134 -7.29 2.53 16.92
C LEU A 134 -6.29 3.38 16.15
N GLN A 135 -5.07 2.87 16.09
CA GLN A 135 -4.01 3.42 15.27
C GLN A 135 -4.10 2.84 13.85
N TYR A 136 -4.07 3.73 12.86
CA TYR A 136 -3.50 3.42 11.54
C TYR A 136 -4.26 2.41 10.66
N PHE A 137 -5.38 2.82 10.03
CA PHE A 137 -6.03 2.05 8.96
C PHE A 137 -6.06 2.84 7.63
N PRO A 138 -5.80 2.23 6.47
CA PRO A 138 -5.85 2.89 5.18
C PRO A 138 -7.26 3.39 4.88
N ARG A 139 -7.35 4.62 4.37
CA ARG A 139 -8.61 5.17 3.86
C ARG A 139 -8.81 4.70 2.43
N ASN A 140 -9.79 3.82 2.23
CA ASN A 140 -10.02 3.23 0.91
C ASN A 140 -10.25 4.28 -0.18
N ASP A 141 -10.98 5.36 0.12
CA ASP A 141 -11.24 6.44 -0.84
C ASP A 141 -9.96 7.19 -1.26
N SER A 142 -9.02 7.43 -0.34
CA SER A 142 -7.71 8.01 -0.63
C SER A 142 -6.81 7.03 -1.41
N MET A 143 -6.77 5.75 -0.99
CA MET A 143 -5.98 4.71 -1.66
C MET A 143 -6.47 4.46 -3.08
N MET A 144 -7.78 4.34 -3.28
CA MET A 144 -8.37 4.15 -4.59
C MET A 144 -8.24 5.39 -5.49
N ALA A 145 -8.24 6.60 -4.93
CA ALA A 145 -7.93 7.80 -5.70
C ALA A 145 -6.49 7.78 -6.24
N MET A 146 -5.52 7.38 -5.41
CA MET A 146 -4.12 7.22 -5.84
C MET A 146 -3.98 6.11 -6.89
N LEU A 147 -4.48 4.91 -6.61
CA LEU A 147 -4.37 3.76 -7.52
C LEU A 147 -5.09 4.01 -8.84
N GLY A 148 -6.30 4.59 -8.80
CA GLY A 148 -7.05 4.95 -10.00
C GLY A 148 -6.32 5.98 -10.86
N ALA A 149 -5.80 7.06 -10.25
CA ALA A 149 -5.05 8.09 -10.97
C ALA A 149 -3.76 7.55 -11.63
N MET A 150 -3.08 6.62 -10.96
CA MET A 150 -1.91 5.95 -11.54
C MET A 150 -2.30 5.11 -12.76
N ASN A 151 -3.33 4.26 -12.64
CA ASN A 151 -3.79 3.44 -13.76
C ASN A 151 -4.32 4.28 -14.94
N GLU A 152 -5.07 5.35 -14.69
CA GLU A 152 -5.55 6.28 -15.73
C GLU A 152 -4.39 6.95 -16.47
N ALA A 153 -3.25 7.12 -15.81
CA ALA A 153 -2.02 7.60 -16.39
C ALA A 153 -1.14 6.48 -16.99
N GLY A 154 -1.65 5.26 -17.16
CA GLY A 154 -0.94 4.12 -17.74
C GLY A 154 0.14 3.52 -16.84
N TRP A 155 0.08 3.80 -15.53
CA TRP A 155 0.97 3.20 -14.54
C TRP A 155 0.29 1.98 -13.92
N ASN A 156 0.72 0.79 -14.32
CA ASN A 156 0.20 -0.46 -13.78
C ASN A 156 1.08 -0.92 -12.64
N MET A 157 0.46 -1.32 -11.55
CA MET A 157 1.19 -1.68 -10.34
C MET A 157 1.83 -3.07 -10.49
N ALA A 158 3.13 -3.15 -10.24
CA ALA A 158 3.94 -4.36 -10.33
C ALA A 158 4.24 -4.98 -8.95
N GLY A 159 4.16 -4.20 -7.87
CA GLY A 159 4.41 -4.71 -6.52
C GLY A 159 4.08 -3.69 -5.45
N CYS A 160 4.00 -4.17 -4.20
CA CYS A 160 3.62 -3.38 -3.04
C CYS A 160 4.47 -3.75 -1.80
N PRO A 161 5.80 -3.60 -1.86
CA PRO A 161 6.62 -3.92 -0.71
C PRO A 161 6.20 -3.06 0.47
N ASN A 162 6.23 -3.62 1.66
CA ASN A 162 6.09 -2.85 2.87
C ASN A 162 7.47 -2.77 3.53
N PHE A 163 7.90 -1.56 3.83
CA PHE A 163 9.13 -1.30 4.56
C PHE A 163 8.75 -1.03 6.00
N GLY A 164 9.55 -1.44 6.97
CA GLY A 164 9.20 -1.21 8.37
C GLY A 164 10.28 -1.63 9.35
N GLY A 165 10.04 -1.32 10.61
CA GLY A 165 10.94 -1.59 11.72
C GLY A 165 10.68 -0.66 12.90
N PHE A 166 11.00 -1.14 14.11
CA PHE A 166 10.79 -0.41 15.37
C PHE A 166 9.35 0.11 15.55
N GLY A 167 8.35 -0.72 15.28
CA GLY A 167 6.93 -0.37 15.43
C GLY A 167 6.40 0.64 14.40
N ALA A 168 7.08 0.79 13.27
CA ALA A 168 6.64 1.61 12.15
C ALA A 168 6.65 0.81 10.86
N SER A 169 5.73 1.14 9.96
CA SER A 169 5.62 0.52 8.64
C SER A 169 5.21 1.60 7.62
N TRP A 170 5.82 1.52 6.44
CA TRP A 170 5.67 2.42 5.31
C TRP A 170 5.22 1.61 4.10
N PRO A 171 3.94 1.76 3.71
CA PRO A 171 3.42 1.15 2.50
C PRO A 171 4.17 1.73 1.32
N THR A 172 4.71 0.85 0.48
CA THR A 172 5.29 1.27 -0.78
C THR A 172 4.63 0.55 -1.94
N PHE A 173 4.73 1.17 -3.10
CA PHE A 173 4.06 0.76 -4.32
C PHE A 173 5.07 0.92 -5.44
N LEU A 174 5.10 -0.06 -6.34
CA LEU A 174 5.92 -0.04 -7.53
C LEU A 174 4.99 -0.12 -8.72
N TRP A 175 5.13 0.83 -9.64
CA TRP A 175 4.40 0.86 -10.90
C TRP A 175 5.35 0.79 -12.09
N GLU A 176 4.88 0.11 -13.13
CA GLU A 176 5.45 0.07 -14.46
C GLU A 176 4.56 0.87 -15.41
N LYS A 177 5.14 1.68 -16.29
CA LYS A 177 4.39 2.26 -17.40
C LYS A 177 4.03 1.14 -18.39
N ARG A 178 2.74 0.98 -18.68
CA ARG A 178 2.22 0.00 -19.65
C ARG A 178 1.17 0.66 -20.55
N ASP A 179 1.03 0.15 -21.76
CA ASP A 179 0.02 0.61 -22.72
C ASP A 179 -1.37 0.04 -22.42
N GLU A 180 -1.42 -1.08 -21.69
CA GLU A 180 -2.66 -1.77 -21.35
C GLU A 180 -3.32 -1.15 -20.12
N PRO A 181 -4.57 -0.70 -20.21
CA PRO A 181 -5.28 -0.18 -19.05
C PRO A 181 -5.51 -1.31 -18.04
N ALA A 182 -5.14 -1.07 -16.78
CA ALA A 182 -5.45 -1.96 -15.66
C ALA A 182 -6.52 -1.36 -14.75
N ARG A 183 -7.30 -2.23 -14.10
CA ARG A 183 -8.15 -1.84 -12.96
C ARG A 183 -7.49 -2.31 -11.68
N SER A 184 -7.33 -1.41 -10.72
CA SER A 184 -6.82 -1.75 -9.39
C SER A 184 -7.94 -2.13 -8.46
N ALA A 185 -7.67 -3.12 -7.62
CA ALA A 185 -8.37 -3.34 -6.37
C ALA A 185 -7.38 -3.17 -5.21
N PHE A 186 -7.90 -2.87 -4.03
CA PHE A 186 -7.12 -2.76 -2.81
C PHE A 186 -7.71 -3.69 -1.76
N VAL A 187 -6.92 -4.67 -1.31
CA VAL A 187 -7.29 -5.55 -0.19
C VAL A 187 -6.57 -5.07 1.05
N ALA A 188 -7.32 -4.81 2.14
CA ALA A 188 -6.76 -4.49 3.44
C ALA A 188 -7.18 -5.55 4.46
N ILE A 189 -6.22 -6.06 5.24
CA ILE A 189 -6.47 -7.04 6.30
C ILE A 189 -6.39 -6.33 7.66
N LYS A 190 -7.50 -6.28 8.38
CA LYS A 190 -7.64 -5.60 9.66
C LYS A 190 -7.60 -6.61 10.81
N ASP A 191 -6.87 -6.29 11.87
CA ASP A 191 -6.75 -7.17 13.05
C ASP A 191 -7.16 -6.47 14.36
N GLN A 192 -7.23 -5.14 14.37
CA GLN A 192 -7.33 -4.34 15.60
C GLN A 192 -8.71 -4.44 16.29
N ASN A 193 -9.81 -4.50 15.55
CA ASN A 193 -11.17 -4.53 16.11
C ASN A 193 -11.95 -5.80 15.77
N VAL A 194 -11.61 -6.45 14.67
CA VAL A 194 -12.16 -7.73 14.23
C VAL A 194 -10.97 -8.51 13.66
N PRO A 195 -10.41 -9.45 14.41
CA PRO A 195 -9.24 -10.20 13.98
C PRO A 195 -9.44 -10.85 12.62
N GLY A 196 -8.44 -10.73 11.75
CA GLY A 196 -8.43 -11.30 10.41
C GLY A 196 -9.51 -10.75 9.48
N LYS A 197 -10.11 -9.59 9.72
CA LYS A 197 -11.13 -9.04 8.82
C LYS A 197 -10.52 -8.62 7.49
N VAL A 198 -11.11 -9.04 6.38
CA VAL A 198 -10.65 -8.69 5.01
C VAL A 198 -11.59 -7.64 4.42
N CYS A 199 -11.04 -6.51 3.97
CA CYS A 199 -11.78 -5.45 3.29
C CYS A 199 -11.26 -5.30 1.86
N VAL A 200 -12.15 -5.17 0.87
CA VAL A 200 -11.78 -5.05 -0.55
C VAL A 200 -12.41 -3.80 -1.15
N GLY A 201 -11.61 -2.96 -1.81
CA GLY A 201 -12.05 -1.75 -2.51
C GLY A 201 -11.62 -1.73 -3.97
N GLY A 202 -12.28 -0.91 -4.77
CA GLY A 202 -12.03 -0.78 -6.22
C GLY A 202 -12.75 -1.81 -7.08
N VAL A 203 -13.51 -2.72 -6.48
CA VAL A 203 -14.20 -3.83 -7.14
C VAL A 203 -15.68 -3.55 -7.40
N GLY A 204 -16.27 -2.56 -6.73
CA GLY A 204 -17.70 -2.27 -6.81
C GLY A 204 -18.56 -3.41 -6.24
N ASN A 205 -19.83 -3.48 -6.63
CA ASN A 205 -20.77 -4.48 -6.15
C ASN A 205 -20.81 -5.74 -7.03
N ASP A 206 -19.65 -6.25 -7.45
CA ASP A 206 -19.58 -7.48 -8.27
C ASP A 206 -19.99 -8.71 -7.42
N PRO A 207 -21.18 -9.30 -7.63
CA PRO A 207 -21.63 -10.43 -6.82
C PRO A 207 -20.79 -11.68 -7.07
N GLY A 208 -20.33 -11.91 -8.30
CA GLY A 208 -19.53 -13.08 -8.66
C GLY A 208 -18.18 -13.07 -7.97
N LEU A 209 -17.53 -11.91 -7.89
CA LEU A 209 -16.29 -11.74 -7.15
C LEU A 209 -16.51 -11.91 -5.64
N SER A 210 -17.56 -11.30 -5.08
CA SER A 210 -17.85 -11.43 -3.64
C SER A 210 -18.05 -12.89 -3.23
N GLU A 211 -18.83 -13.64 -4.01
CA GLU A 211 -19.07 -15.07 -3.76
C GLU A 211 -17.79 -15.89 -3.92
N ALA A 212 -16.97 -15.61 -4.93
CA ALA A 212 -15.70 -16.31 -5.14
C ALA A 212 -14.71 -16.08 -3.98
N LEU A 213 -14.58 -14.83 -3.53
CA LEU A 213 -13.75 -14.49 -2.37
C LEU A 213 -14.27 -15.16 -1.10
N GLN A 214 -15.59 -15.11 -0.87
CA GLN A 214 -16.19 -15.76 0.29
C GLN A 214 -15.92 -17.27 0.30
N ARG A 215 -16.14 -17.96 -0.82
CA ARG A 215 -15.82 -19.40 -0.93
C ARG A 215 -14.35 -19.71 -0.64
N GLY A 216 -13.43 -18.89 -1.15
CA GLY A 216 -12.00 -19.05 -0.90
C GLY A 216 -11.64 -18.85 0.57
N LEU A 217 -12.23 -17.84 1.22
CA LEU A 217 -12.02 -17.57 2.64
C LEU A 217 -12.65 -18.65 3.53
N ASP A 218 -13.87 -19.11 3.20
CA ASP A 218 -14.56 -20.20 3.92
C ASP A 218 -13.74 -21.50 3.88
N ALA A 219 -13.09 -21.80 2.76
CA ALA A 219 -12.25 -23.00 2.63
C ALA A 219 -11.00 -22.98 3.53
N LEU A 220 -10.57 -21.80 3.98
CA LEU A 220 -9.38 -21.61 4.82
C LEU A 220 -9.73 -21.33 6.29
N ALA A 221 -10.95 -20.88 6.56
CA ALA A 221 -11.38 -20.49 7.89
C ALA A 221 -11.81 -21.69 8.73
N THR A 222 -11.56 -21.62 10.04
CA THR A 222 -12.10 -22.57 11.02
C THR A 222 -13.52 -22.21 11.49
N THR A 223 -13.99 -21.02 11.11
CA THR A 223 -15.31 -20.47 11.41
C THR A 223 -15.99 -20.04 10.12
N GLN A 224 -17.32 -19.96 10.12
CA GLN A 224 -18.07 -19.45 8.97
C GLN A 224 -17.67 -18.01 8.66
N VAL A 225 -17.28 -17.75 7.41
CA VAL A 225 -16.98 -16.41 6.92
C VAL A 225 -18.30 -15.70 6.62
N VAL A 226 -18.41 -14.46 7.11
CA VAL A 226 -19.59 -13.63 6.91
C VAL A 226 -19.22 -12.37 6.13
N ALA A 227 -19.88 -12.13 5.00
CA ALA A 227 -19.81 -10.88 4.27
C ALA A 227 -20.57 -9.78 5.04
N ALA A 228 -19.85 -8.92 5.77
CA ALA A 228 -20.45 -7.90 6.62
C ALA A 228 -19.55 -6.68 6.86
N LYS A 229 -20.05 -5.49 6.47
CA LYS A 229 -19.46 -4.18 6.77
C LYS A 229 -19.80 -3.70 8.20
N ASP A 230 -18.98 -2.83 8.77
CA ASP A 230 -19.25 -2.06 9.99
C ASP A 230 -19.01 -0.56 9.78
N SER A 231 -18.93 0.21 10.87
CA SER A 231 -18.68 1.65 10.80
C SER A 231 -17.27 2.02 10.34
N TRP A 232 -16.33 1.08 10.35
CA TRP A 232 -14.90 1.33 10.10
C TRP A 232 -14.46 1.05 8.67
N ASP A 233 -15.23 0.29 7.91
CA ASP A 233 -14.93 -0.12 6.53
C ASP A 233 -15.98 0.37 5.52
N LYS A 234 -16.79 1.36 5.90
CA LYS A 234 -17.82 1.98 5.04
C LYS A 234 -17.30 2.41 3.67
N GLY A 235 -16.01 2.76 3.59
CA GLY A 235 -15.37 3.18 2.35
C GLY A 235 -14.98 2.03 1.41
N PHE A 236 -14.99 0.77 1.88
CA PHE A 236 -14.66 -0.41 1.08
C PHE A 236 -15.91 -0.96 0.39
N ASP A 237 -15.72 -1.66 -0.72
CA ASP A 237 -16.81 -2.25 -1.51
C ASP A 237 -17.32 -3.54 -0.88
N MET A 238 -16.40 -4.36 -0.33
CA MET A 238 -16.70 -5.64 0.32
C MET A 238 -15.94 -5.76 1.64
N ALA A 239 -16.50 -6.53 2.57
CA ALA A 239 -15.84 -6.86 3.83
C ALA A 239 -16.25 -8.24 4.33
N PHE A 240 -15.29 -9.02 4.81
CA PHE A 240 -15.45 -10.39 5.26
C PHE A 240 -14.91 -10.54 6.68
N ARG A 241 -15.69 -11.16 7.57
CA ARG A 241 -15.33 -11.45 8.98
C ARG A 241 -15.29 -12.95 9.23
N GLY A 242 -14.64 -13.35 10.32
CA GLY A 242 -14.47 -14.76 10.65
C GLY A 242 -13.47 -15.47 9.74
N THR A 243 -12.53 -14.71 9.15
CA THR A 243 -11.49 -15.27 8.29
C THR A 243 -10.26 -15.67 9.12
N ALA A 244 -9.42 -16.54 8.58
CA ALA A 244 -8.17 -16.99 9.19
C ALA A 244 -6.92 -16.28 8.63
N MET A 245 -7.05 -15.03 8.17
CA MET A 245 -5.95 -14.28 7.55
C MET A 245 -4.86 -13.82 8.54
N THR A 246 -5.10 -13.91 9.84
CA THR A 246 -4.12 -13.60 10.90
C THR A 246 -4.07 -14.72 11.92
N THR A 247 -2.93 -14.86 12.62
CA THR A 247 -2.76 -15.87 13.68
C THR A 247 -3.39 -15.47 15.02
N GLY A 248 -4.10 -14.34 15.08
CA GLY A 248 -4.93 -13.93 16.23
C GLY A 248 -4.18 -13.38 17.45
N SER A 249 -3.02 -12.73 17.30
CA SER A 249 -2.30 -12.18 18.46
C SER A 249 -2.85 -10.84 18.97
N THR A 250 -3.69 -10.96 20.02
CA THR A 250 -4.06 -10.02 21.11
C THR A 250 -4.57 -8.58 20.81
N PRO A 251 -5.73 -8.19 21.41
CA PRO A 251 -6.30 -6.83 21.37
C PRO A 251 -5.51 -5.75 22.16
N PHE A 252 -4.26 -6.01 22.53
CA PHE A 252 -3.41 -5.10 23.32
C PHE A 252 -1.95 -5.10 22.87
N SER A 253 -1.69 -5.31 21.58
CA SER A 253 -0.38 -4.97 21.04
C SER A 253 -0.21 -3.45 21.03
N MET A 254 0.61 -2.92 21.94
CA MET A 254 1.20 -1.58 21.81
C MET A 254 2.43 -1.57 20.88
N GLN A 255 2.78 -2.72 20.30
CA GLN A 255 3.94 -2.92 19.43
C GLN A 255 3.43 -3.19 18.01
N ASN A 256 3.14 -2.12 17.29
CA ASN A 256 2.39 -2.22 16.05
C ASN A 256 3.24 -1.94 14.80
N ALA A 257 3.94 -2.97 14.30
CA ALA A 257 4.44 -3.01 12.94
C ALA A 257 3.28 -3.30 11.96
N TRP A 258 2.28 -2.42 11.90
CA TRP A 258 1.07 -2.71 11.10
C TRP A 258 0.60 -1.46 10.37
N PHE A 259 1.12 -1.26 9.16
CA PHE A 259 0.15 -1.02 8.10
C PHE A 259 -0.52 -2.38 7.83
N PRO A 260 -1.85 -2.46 7.79
CA PRO A 260 -2.52 -3.73 7.49
C PRO A 260 -1.96 -4.25 6.18
N PHE A 261 -1.78 -5.56 6.10
CA PHE A 261 -1.35 -6.32 4.93
C PHE A 261 -2.19 -5.94 3.70
N GLY A 262 -1.79 -4.82 3.11
CA GLY A 262 -2.49 -4.10 2.08
C GLY A 262 -1.96 -4.65 0.78
N PHE A 263 -2.67 -5.60 0.19
CA PHE A 263 -2.29 -6.18 -1.09
C PHE A 263 -3.15 -5.53 -2.16
N PRO A 264 -2.63 -4.55 -2.89
CA PRO A 264 -3.28 -4.12 -4.10
C PRO A 264 -3.20 -5.27 -5.13
N LEU A 265 -4.29 -5.44 -5.87
CA LEU A 265 -4.47 -6.49 -6.87
C LEU A 265 -4.66 -5.84 -8.24
N GLU A 266 -4.00 -6.38 -9.25
CA GLU A 266 -4.30 -6.10 -10.66
C GLU A 266 -5.46 -7.01 -11.07
N LEU A 267 -6.60 -6.43 -11.45
CA LEU A 267 -7.71 -7.19 -12.03
C LEU A 267 -7.44 -7.39 -13.51
N VAL A 268 -7.19 -8.64 -13.92
CA VAL A 268 -7.11 -9.03 -15.33
C VAL A 268 -8.55 -9.17 -15.83
N VAL A 269 -8.95 -8.28 -16.76
CA VAL A 269 -10.27 -8.28 -17.40
C VAL A 269 -10.19 -8.97 -18.75
#